data_AF-A0A8H4EYC5-F1
#
_entry.id   AF-A0A8H4EYC5-F1
#
_cell.length_a   1.000
_cell.length_b   1.000
_cell.length_c   1.000
_cell.angle_alpha   90.00
_cell.angle_beta   90.00
_cell.angle_gamma   90.00
#
_symmetry.space_group_name_H-M   'P 1'
#
loop_
_entity.id
_entity.type
_entity.pdbx_description
1 polymer ?
#
loop_
_entity_poly.entity_id
_entity_poly.type
_entity_poly.pdbx_seq_one_letter_code
_entity_poly.pdbx_strand_id
1 'polypeptide(L)'
;MLNSQQSAMYEAAKISTAYLNNVRNNFGKRLRQVINVLLNVKARQRALRQLLRGQAMDQRAINQAIRRQITNPARRFKIALSNRTTIEALHARFDDGPEGFYTTAIDQLAPFLETYPNNMQFAQDNIYYDCKANPHLHFKAFFRLAELLHQRQVRSFCVFPLRQPFIPGYVIVDTKILMTQIFQRSVRPGEPLRHRHEWGQFIDFRMPIFRAQAGREFGNMIETDGVGVSVLKREQHDLQFQQPRQQGAPQQQEFPYITDPEVQIPPNCVVIDPGRRDMLYCMEENNTPQAPRMFRFTKSMQDKIRKNKRYRRILQQMKPRRIADMERELTNSNTLNLQVYQQYLQNFGRVYEALLLYYSITRGASQTGQFPIHRKLRLSAVINKNRCDQFLIRFLNTKFPNTTTYIMGNWSAPHTRFQEPIRGLGFRRLLQKHGKQVFLVDEFKTSKVCPQCQQPTLETFKQGINPRPYRRATQLYTTVHGLLR
;
A
#
# COMPACT_ATOMS: atom_id res chain seq x y z
N MET A 1 -34.26 -14.04 -11.46
CA MET A 1 -33.31 -13.82 -10.34
C MET A 1 -34.01 -13.12 -9.16
N LEU A 2 -35.03 -13.72 -8.53
CA LEU A 2 -35.75 -13.03 -7.44
C LEU A 2 -34.92 -12.85 -6.15
N ASN A 3 -33.86 -13.65 -5.94
CA ASN A 3 -33.12 -13.71 -4.68
C ASN A 3 -31.64 -13.26 -4.74
N SER A 4 -31.20 -12.62 -5.84
CA SER A 4 -29.79 -12.19 -6.01
C SER A 4 -29.48 -10.81 -5.44
N GLN A 5 -30.50 -10.07 -4.98
CA GLN A 5 -30.35 -8.69 -4.47
C GLN A 5 -29.32 -8.58 -3.35
N GLN A 6 -29.33 -9.53 -2.40
CA GLN A 6 -28.39 -9.52 -1.26
C GLN A 6 -26.93 -9.60 -1.73
N SER A 7 -26.62 -10.55 -2.63
CA SER A 7 -25.27 -10.69 -3.20
C SER A 7 -24.86 -9.47 -4.02
N ALA A 8 -25.79 -8.91 -4.79
CA ALA A 8 -25.56 -7.68 -5.56
C ALA A 8 -25.24 -6.48 -4.66
N MET A 9 -25.93 -6.34 -3.51
CA MET A 9 -25.65 -5.28 -2.53
C MET A 9 -24.23 -5.39 -1.95
N TYR A 10 -23.76 -6.61 -1.63
CA TYR A 10 -22.39 -6.81 -1.17
C TYR A 10 -21.35 -6.41 -2.22
N GLU A 11 -21.55 -6.79 -3.48
CA GLU A 11 -20.63 -6.38 -4.55
C GLU A 11 -20.71 -4.88 -4.85
N ALA A 12 -21.89 -4.26 -4.79
CA ALA A 12 -22.06 -2.82 -4.91
C ALA A 12 -21.30 -2.06 -3.81
N ALA A 13 -21.37 -2.54 -2.56
CA ALA A 13 -20.62 -1.97 -1.45
C ALA A 13 -19.10 -2.08 -1.66
N LYS A 14 -18.60 -3.22 -2.18
CA LYS A 14 -17.18 -3.40 -2.53
C LYS A 14 -16.75 -2.43 -3.63
N ILE A 15 -17.56 -2.27 -4.68
CA ILE A 15 -17.28 -1.34 -5.80
C ILE A 15 -17.23 0.10 -5.29
N SER A 16 -18.26 0.55 -4.58
CA SER A 16 -18.31 1.90 -4.00
C SER A 16 -17.11 2.17 -3.10
N THR A 17 -16.79 1.22 -2.21
CA THR A 17 -15.63 1.31 -1.31
C THR A 17 -14.31 1.44 -2.08
N ALA A 18 -14.13 0.70 -3.19
CA ALA A 18 -12.94 0.78 -4.02
C ALA A 18 -12.78 2.17 -4.66
N TYR A 19 -13.88 2.76 -5.14
CA TYR A 19 -13.90 4.10 -5.72
C TYR A 19 -13.54 5.17 -4.68
N LEU A 20 -14.20 5.14 -3.52
CA LEU A 20 -13.93 6.09 -2.44
C LEU A 20 -12.49 5.98 -1.93
N ASN A 21 -11.98 4.75 -1.76
CA ASN A 21 -10.59 4.52 -1.36
C ASN A 21 -9.59 4.99 -2.43
N ASN A 22 -9.92 4.87 -3.73
CA ASN A 22 -9.06 5.37 -4.80
C ASN A 22 -8.89 6.88 -4.69
N VAL A 23 -9.99 7.63 -4.52
CA VAL A 23 -9.98 9.08 -4.33
C VAL A 23 -9.23 9.43 -3.03
N ARG A 24 -9.68 8.89 -1.89
CA ARG A 24 -9.11 9.15 -0.55
C ARG A 24 -7.59 8.95 -0.52
N ASN A 25 -7.07 7.92 -1.18
CA ASN A 25 -5.64 7.59 -1.12
C ASN A 25 -4.78 8.28 -2.17
N ASN A 26 -5.35 8.67 -3.32
CA ASN A 26 -4.55 9.15 -4.45
C ASN A 26 -4.79 10.63 -4.80
N PHE A 27 -5.91 11.25 -4.39
CA PHE A 27 -6.29 12.60 -4.81
C PHE A 27 -5.16 13.62 -4.66
N GLY A 28 -4.63 13.78 -3.44
CA GLY A 28 -3.58 14.78 -3.20
C GLY A 28 -2.29 14.54 -3.97
N LYS A 29 -1.94 13.26 -4.22
CA LYS A 29 -0.80 12.90 -5.07
C LYS A 29 -1.06 13.29 -6.53
N ARG A 30 -2.27 13.06 -7.04
CA ARG A 30 -2.65 13.38 -8.42
C ARG A 30 -2.78 14.88 -8.67
N LEU A 31 -3.36 15.63 -7.74
CA LEU A 31 -3.42 17.09 -7.83
C LEU A 31 -2.02 17.70 -7.92
N ARG A 32 -1.10 17.28 -7.04
CA ARG A 32 0.31 17.73 -7.10
C ARG A 32 1.00 17.31 -8.39
N GLN A 33 0.68 16.12 -8.93
CA GLN A 33 1.20 15.66 -10.22
C GLN A 33 0.75 16.59 -11.34
N VAL A 34 -0.55 16.89 -11.44
CA VAL A 34 -1.13 17.79 -12.44
C VAL A 34 -0.47 19.16 -12.34
N ILE A 35 -0.45 19.76 -11.15
CA ILE A 35 0.18 21.08 -10.94
C ILE A 35 1.65 21.08 -11.37
N ASN A 36 2.41 20.03 -11.05
CA ASN A 36 3.81 19.95 -11.49
C ASN A 36 3.98 19.84 -13.02
N VAL A 37 3.01 19.23 -13.71
CA VAL A 37 2.96 19.14 -15.16
C VAL A 37 2.63 20.50 -15.77
N LEU A 38 1.58 21.16 -15.28
CA LEU A 38 1.17 22.51 -15.74
C LEU A 38 2.32 23.51 -15.52
N LEU A 39 2.93 23.47 -14.35
CA LEU A 39 4.06 24.32 -13.99
C LEU A 39 5.41 23.80 -14.52
N ASN A 40 5.42 22.88 -15.48
CA ASN A 40 6.60 22.30 -16.15
C ASN A 40 7.84 22.12 -15.25
N VAL A 41 7.62 21.66 -14.01
CA VAL A 41 8.61 21.80 -12.92
C VAL A 41 9.88 21.04 -13.25
N LYS A 42 9.74 19.85 -13.85
CA LYS A 42 10.89 19.00 -14.19
C LYS A 42 11.76 19.60 -15.28
N ALA A 43 11.17 20.15 -16.35
CA ALA A 43 11.96 20.73 -17.43
C ALA A 43 12.67 22.00 -16.96
N ARG A 44 11.98 22.87 -16.21
CA ARG A 44 12.57 24.08 -15.61
C ARG A 44 13.73 23.74 -14.68
N GLN A 45 13.57 22.72 -13.82
CA GLN A 45 14.66 22.26 -12.95
C GLN A 45 15.85 21.74 -13.73
N ARG A 46 15.62 21.04 -14.85
CA ARG A 46 16.69 20.54 -15.72
C ARG A 46 17.41 21.68 -16.43
N ALA A 47 16.67 22.62 -17.02
CA ALA A 47 17.21 23.78 -17.72
C ALA A 47 18.06 24.65 -16.79
N LEU A 48 17.53 25.01 -15.61
CA LEU A 48 18.28 25.78 -14.62
C LEU A 48 19.52 25.03 -14.13
N ARG A 49 19.42 23.71 -13.90
CA ARG A 49 20.58 22.90 -13.52
C ARG A 49 21.65 22.88 -14.60
N GLN A 50 21.27 22.82 -15.88
CA GLN A 50 22.22 22.87 -17.00
C GLN A 50 22.89 24.23 -17.10
N LEU A 51 22.12 25.31 -17.00
CA LEU A 51 22.61 26.68 -17.04
C LEU A 51 23.63 26.96 -15.92
N LEU A 52 23.28 26.66 -14.67
CA LEU A 52 24.15 26.92 -13.52
C LEU A 52 25.39 26.01 -13.50
N ARG A 53 25.31 24.81 -14.10
CA ARG A 53 26.50 23.95 -14.33
C ARG A 53 27.42 24.54 -15.39
N GLY A 54 26.87 25.12 -16.45
CA GLY A 54 27.64 25.85 -17.46
C GLY A 54 28.38 27.05 -16.88
N GLN A 55 27.85 27.64 -15.80
CA GLN A 55 28.47 28.72 -15.03
C GLN A 55 29.44 28.22 -13.93
N ALA A 56 29.82 26.94 -13.95
CA ALA A 56 30.72 26.32 -12.98
C ALA A 56 30.30 26.47 -11.50
N MET A 57 29.00 26.63 -11.22
CA MET A 57 28.51 26.73 -9.84
C MET A 57 28.61 25.39 -9.10
N ASP A 58 28.84 25.46 -7.79
CA ASP A 58 28.90 24.27 -6.94
C ASP A 58 27.52 23.59 -6.78
N GLN A 59 27.53 22.30 -6.45
CA GLN A 59 26.30 21.51 -6.38
C GLN A 59 25.33 22.00 -5.28
N ARG A 60 25.85 22.65 -4.23
CA ARG A 60 25.04 23.22 -3.14
C ARG A 60 24.30 24.47 -3.61
N ALA A 61 24.96 25.41 -4.27
CA ALA A 61 24.33 26.62 -4.81
C ALA A 61 23.30 26.25 -5.89
N ILE A 62 23.59 25.29 -6.78
CA ILE A 62 22.63 24.79 -7.77
C ILE A 62 21.33 24.31 -7.09
N ASN A 63 21.47 23.50 -6.03
CA ASN A 63 20.31 22.98 -5.31
C ASN A 63 19.53 24.09 -4.58
N GLN A 64 20.22 25.10 -4.05
CA GLN A 64 19.61 26.26 -3.40
C GLN A 64 18.85 27.14 -4.41
N ALA A 65 19.42 27.40 -5.58
CA ALA A 65 18.79 28.15 -6.66
C ALA A 65 17.53 27.45 -7.16
N ILE A 66 17.59 26.15 -7.44
CA ILE A 66 16.42 25.33 -7.82
C ILE A 66 15.34 25.37 -6.73
N ARG A 67 15.74 25.33 -5.46
CA ARG A 67 14.79 25.40 -4.35
C ARG A 67 14.08 26.75 -4.31
N ARG A 68 14.83 27.85 -4.42
CA ARG A 68 14.31 29.22 -4.36
C ARG A 68 13.45 29.59 -5.57
N GLN A 69 13.92 29.32 -6.79
CA GLN A 69 13.30 29.81 -8.02
C GLN A 69 12.17 28.91 -8.55
N ILE A 70 12.17 27.62 -8.21
CA ILE A 70 11.20 26.68 -8.79
C ILE A 70 10.43 25.92 -7.72
N THR A 71 11.13 25.30 -6.77
CA THR A 71 10.50 24.38 -5.82
C THR A 71 9.59 25.11 -4.82
N ASN A 72 10.06 26.21 -4.25
CA ASN A 72 9.30 27.01 -3.30
C ASN A 72 8.10 27.73 -3.95
N PRO A 73 8.23 28.39 -5.12
CA PRO A 73 7.09 28.96 -5.84
C PRO A 73 6.04 27.91 -6.21
N ALA A 74 6.46 26.77 -6.76
CA ALA A 74 5.54 25.67 -7.07
C ALA A 74 4.93 25.03 -5.81
N ARG A 75 5.56 25.16 -4.63
CA ARG A 75 4.96 24.75 -3.35
C ARG A 75 3.91 25.76 -2.89
N ARG A 76 4.21 27.06 -2.97
CA ARG A 76 3.25 28.13 -2.64
C ARG A 76 1.99 28.03 -3.49
N PHE A 77 2.12 27.80 -4.80
CA PHE A 77 0.99 27.60 -5.70
C PHE A 77 0.11 26.39 -5.29
N LYS A 78 0.73 25.25 -4.96
CA LYS A 78 -0.02 24.06 -4.46
C LYS A 78 -0.76 24.32 -3.16
N ILE A 79 -0.21 25.15 -2.27
CA ILE A 79 -0.82 25.52 -0.99
C ILE A 79 -2.00 26.46 -1.23
N ALA A 80 -1.83 27.47 -2.07
CA ALA A 80 -2.91 28.40 -2.43
C ALA A 80 -4.10 27.64 -3.02
N LEU A 81 -3.84 26.77 -4.00
CA LEU A 81 -4.88 25.97 -4.62
C LEU A 81 -5.54 24.99 -3.64
N SER A 82 -4.82 24.49 -2.64
CA SER A 82 -5.41 23.59 -1.65
C SER A 82 -6.35 24.26 -0.67
N ASN A 83 -6.21 25.57 -0.44
CA ASN A 83 -6.95 26.32 0.57
C ASN A 83 -8.24 26.96 0.04
N ARG A 84 -8.80 26.42 -1.06
CA ARG A 84 -10.04 26.92 -1.71
C ARG A 84 -9.99 28.43 -1.97
N THR A 85 -9.08 28.83 -2.86
CA THR A 85 -9.01 30.21 -3.35
C THR A 85 -9.88 30.32 -4.61
N THR A 86 -10.64 31.41 -4.77
CA THR A 86 -11.37 31.63 -6.03
C THR A 86 -10.40 31.80 -7.20
N ILE A 87 -10.86 31.60 -8.42
CA ILE A 87 -10.03 31.75 -9.62
C ILE A 87 -9.46 33.19 -9.67
N GLU A 88 -10.30 34.18 -9.40
CA GLU A 88 -9.93 35.60 -9.37
C GLU A 88 -8.86 35.88 -8.31
N ALA A 89 -9.02 35.33 -7.11
CA ALA A 89 -8.04 35.48 -6.04
C ALA A 89 -6.72 34.71 -6.34
N LEU A 90 -6.76 33.64 -7.13
CA LEU A 90 -5.55 32.98 -7.62
C LEU A 90 -4.83 33.83 -8.67
N HIS A 91 -5.55 34.43 -9.62
CA HIS A 91 -4.95 35.35 -10.59
C HIS A 91 -4.33 36.56 -9.91
N ALA A 92 -5.04 37.20 -8.97
CA ALA A 92 -4.52 38.33 -8.20
C ALA A 92 -3.25 37.99 -7.40
N ARG A 93 -3.13 36.74 -6.92
CA ARG A 93 -1.99 36.28 -6.11
C ARG A 93 -0.80 35.81 -6.94
N PHE A 94 -1.03 35.35 -8.17
CA PHE A 94 -0.02 34.77 -9.05
C PHE A 94 0.00 35.45 -10.42
N ASP A 95 0.05 36.77 -10.42
CA ASP A 95 0.35 37.56 -11.62
C ASP A 95 1.84 37.48 -11.92
N ASP A 96 2.19 36.82 -13.03
CA ASP A 96 3.56 36.64 -13.49
C ASP A 96 3.86 37.39 -14.79
N GLY A 97 3.07 38.40 -15.11
CA GLY A 97 3.33 39.29 -16.25
C GLY A 97 3.22 38.58 -17.60
N PRO A 98 3.94 39.03 -18.65
CA PRO A 98 3.73 38.60 -20.03
C PRO A 98 3.96 37.10 -20.30
N GLU A 99 4.74 36.42 -19.46
CA GLU A 99 4.99 34.98 -19.61
C GLU A 99 3.77 34.12 -19.21
N GLY A 100 2.88 34.66 -18.37
CA GLY A 100 1.55 34.09 -18.05
C GLY A 100 1.56 32.62 -17.59
N PHE A 101 2.61 32.17 -16.93
CA PHE A 101 2.85 30.76 -16.63
C PHE A 101 1.92 30.21 -15.55
N TYR A 102 1.72 30.97 -14.48
CA TYR A 102 0.79 30.65 -13.41
C TYR A 102 -0.66 30.96 -13.81
N THR A 103 -0.90 32.07 -14.50
CA THR A 103 -2.23 32.42 -15.01
C THR A 103 -2.75 31.37 -15.99
N THR A 104 -1.95 30.94 -16.96
CA THR A 104 -2.28 29.82 -17.87
C THR A 104 -2.57 28.52 -17.10
N ALA A 105 -1.81 28.24 -16.04
CA ALA A 105 -2.05 27.05 -15.22
C ALA A 105 -3.38 27.15 -14.44
N ILE A 106 -3.76 28.34 -13.99
CA ILE A 106 -5.03 28.60 -13.31
C ILE A 106 -6.20 28.39 -14.29
N ASP A 107 -6.14 28.99 -15.48
CA ASP A 107 -7.17 28.83 -16.52
C ASP A 107 -7.41 27.36 -16.88
N GLN A 108 -6.31 26.61 -17.02
CA GLN A 108 -6.37 25.18 -17.30
C GLN A 108 -6.91 24.35 -16.13
N LEU A 109 -6.83 24.88 -14.90
CA LEU A 109 -7.40 24.26 -13.70
C LEU A 109 -8.83 24.71 -13.42
N ALA A 110 -9.36 25.72 -14.12
CA ALA A 110 -10.72 26.22 -13.90
C ALA A 110 -11.78 25.10 -13.96
N PRO A 111 -11.79 24.19 -14.97
CA PRO A 111 -12.78 23.10 -15.00
C PRO A 111 -12.68 22.13 -13.81
N PHE A 112 -11.53 22.05 -13.16
CA PHE A 112 -11.32 21.30 -11.92
C PHE A 112 -11.84 22.08 -10.71
N LEU A 113 -11.53 23.37 -10.61
CA LEU A 113 -11.94 24.22 -9.49
C LEU A 113 -13.46 24.40 -9.44
N GLU A 114 -14.09 24.57 -10.60
CA GLU A 114 -15.55 24.71 -10.78
C GLU A 114 -16.34 23.43 -10.48
N THR A 115 -15.67 22.29 -10.23
CA THR A 115 -16.39 21.07 -9.81
C THR A 115 -17.00 21.20 -8.42
N TYR A 116 -16.58 22.18 -7.63
CA TYR A 116 -17.07 22.43 -6.29
C TYR A 116 -18.08 23.59 -6.29
N PRO A 117 -19.27 23.42 -5.69
CA PRO A 117 -20.22 24.51 -5.50
C PRO A 117 -19.61 25.65 -4.68
N ASN A 118 -19.93 26.90 -4.99
CA ASN A 118 -19.36 28.10 -4.34
C ASN A 118 -19.57 28.14 -2.81
N ASN A 119 -20.65 27.53 -2.30
CA ASN A 119 -21.01 27.49 -0.88
C ASN A 119 -20.46 26.28 -0.11
N MET A 120 -19.79 25.33 -0.77
CA MET A 120 -19.24 24.16 -0.08
C MET A 120 -18.11 24.58 0.87
N GLN A 121 -18.08 24.05 2.09
CA GLN A 121 -16.96 24.28 3.01
C GLN A 121 -16.10 23.02 3.09
N PHE A 122 -14.79 23.18 2.92
CA PHE A 122 -13.85 22.07 3.07
C PHE A 122 -13.51 21.87 4.54
N ALA A 123 -13.41 20.61 4.98
CA ALA A 123 -12.84 20.32 6.29
C ALA A 123 -11.44 20.96 6.42
N GLN A 124 -11.23 21.72 7.50
CA GLN A 124 -9.99 22.48 7.77
C GLN A 124 -9.61 23.46 6.66
N ASP A 125 -10.61 23.98 5.93
CA ASP A 125 -10.44 24.90 4.80
C ASP A 125 -9.44 24.38 3.75
N ASN A 126 -9.31 23.06 3.63
CA ASN A 126 -8.27 22.47 2.81
C ASN A 126 -8.75 21.19 2.10
N ILE A 127 -8.62 21.19 0.77
CA ILE A 127 -9.08 20.12 -0.10
C ILE A 127 -8.45 18.75 0.23
N TYR A 128 -7.25 18.71 0.78
CA TYR A 128 -6.59 17.45 1.14
C TYR A 128 -7.23 16.81 2.37
N TYR A 129 -7.62 17.62 3.36
CA TYR A 129 -8.30 17.14 4.55
C TYR A 129 -9.75 16.79 4.24
N ASP A 130 -10.43 17.62 3.46
CA ASP A 130 -11.80 17.34 3.03
C ASP A 130 -11.89 16.06 2.20
N CYS A 131 -10.96 15.83 1.27
CA CYS A 131 -10.94 14.60 0.49
C CYS A 131 -10.72 13.33 1.34
N LYS A 132 -10.06 13.46 2.49
CA LYS A 132 -9.94 12.35 3.44
C LYS A 132 -11.26 12.07 4.16
N ALA A 133 -11.93 13.11 4.62
CA ALA A 133 -13.21 13.01 5.32
C ALA A 133 -14.34 12.58 4.35
N ASN A 134 -14.48 13.29 3.23
CA ASN A 134 -15.62 13.28 2.33
C ASN A 134 -15.25 12.88 0.88
N PRO A 135 -14.57 11.74 0.63
CA PRO A 135 -14.01 11.41 -0.70
C PRO A 135 -15.04 11.36 -1.83
N HIS A 136 -16.31 11.10 -1.53
CA HIS A 136 -17.40 11.05 -2.51
C HIS A 136 -17.62 12.41 -3.21
N LEU A 137 -17.43 13.53 -2.49
CA LEU A 137 -17.60 14.89 -3.03
C LEU A 137 -16.49 15.29 -4.02
N HIS A 138 -15.34 14.59 -4.00
CA HIS A 138 -14.20 14.93 -4.86
C HIS A 138 -14.08 14.06 -6.11
N PHE A 139 -15.05 13.17 -6.38
CA PHE A 139 -14.93 12.23 -7.51
C PHE A 139 -14.91 12.94 -8.86
N LYS A 140 -15.80 13.92 -9.09
CA LYS A 140 -15.84 14.72 -10.31
C LYS A 140 -14.53 15.49 -10.52
N ALA A 141 -14.02 16.12 -9.46
CA ALA A 141 -12.73 16.80 -9.48
C ALA A 141 -11.58 15.83 -9.80
N PHE A 142 -11.59 14.63 -9.21
CA PHE A 142 -10.58 13.60 -9.45
C PHE A 142 -10.57 13.12 -10.91
N PHE A 143 -11.75 13.03 -11.53
CA PHE A 143 -11.89 12.76 -12.96
C PHE A 143 -11.30 13.89 -13.81
N ARG A 144 -11.61 15.17 -13.52
CA ARG A 144 -11.04 16.33 -14.23
C ARG A 144 -9.51 16.35 -14.22
N LEU A 145 -8.90 15.99 -13.09
CA LEU A 145 -7.43 15.86 -13.01
C LEU A 145 -6.87 14.80 -13.96
N ALA A 146 -7.61 13.70 -14.17
CA ALA A 146 -7.18 12.63 -15.05
C ALA A 146 -7.35 13.01 -16.54
N GLU A 147 -8.41 13.75 -16.88
CA GLU A 147 -8.64 14.33 -18.22
C GLU A 147 -7.52 15.31 -18.58
N LEU A 148 -7.15 16.21 -17.67
CA LEU A 148 -6.07 17.19 -17.90
C LEU A 148 -4.72 16.54 -18.25
N LEU A 149 -4.41 15.38 -17.64
CA LEU A 149 -3.22 14.62 -17.98
C LEU A 149 -3.34 13.94 -19.35
N HIS A 150 -4.53 13.44 -19.69
CA HIS A 150 -4.80 12.79 -20.97
C HIS A 150 -4.66 13.77 -22.15
N GLN A 151 -5.25 14.96 -22.04
CA GLN A 151 -5.14 16.04 -23.03
C GLN A 151 -3.67 16.44 -23.30
N ARG A 152 -2.80 16.30 -22.30
CA ARG A 152 -1.36 16.61 -22.41
C ARG A 152 -0.49 15.44 -22.85
N GLN A 153 -1.11 14.31 -23.23
CA GLN A 153 -0.41 13.08 -23.58
C GLN A 153 0.56 12.60 -22.49
N VAL A 154 0.28 12.98 -21.23
CA VAL A 154 1.03 12.51 -20.05
C VAL A 154 0.34 11.27 -19.51
N ARG A 155 1.13 10.31 -19.00
CA ARG A 155 0.58 9.12 -18.36
C ARG A 155 -0.43 9.49 -17.26
N SER A 156 -1.71 9.23 -17.54
CA SER A 156 -2.83 9.45 -16.62
C SER A 156 -2.93 8.32 -15.58
N PHE A 157 -4.04 8.28 -14.85
CA PHE A 157 -4.31 7.30 -13.80
C PHE A 157 -5.74 6.74 -13.88
N CYS A 158 -5.92 5.56 -13.30
CA CYS A 158 -7.23 4.91 -13.23
C CYS A 158 -8.16 5.68 -12.28
N VAL A 159 -9.18 6.33 -12.84
CA VAL A 159 -10.27 7.00 -12.09
C VAL A 159 -11.33 5.99 -11.68
N PHE A 160 -11.61 5.02 -12.56
CA PHE A 160 -12.65 4.01 -12.44
C PHE A 160 -12.00 2.64 -12.18
N PRO A 161 -11.76 2.24 -10.91
CA PRO A 161 -11.18 0.95 -10.60
C PRO A 161 -11.97 -0.20 -11.22
N LEU A 162 -11.27 -1.08 -11.94
CA LEU A 162 -11.84 -2.30 -12.52
C LEU A 162 -11.22 -3.54 -11.87
N ARG A 163 -12.02 -4.60 -11.77
CA ARG A 163 -11.54 -5.92 -11.37
C ARG A 163 -10.87 -6.59 -12.57
N GLN A 164 -9.56 -6.48 -12.63
CA GLN A 164 -8.74 -7.12 -13.67
C GLN A 164 -8.48 -8.63 -13.50
N PRO A 165 -8.41 -9.22 -12.28
CA PRO A 165 -8.08 -10.63 -12.15
C PRO A 165 -9.29 -11.53 -12.40
N PHE A 166 -9.11 -12.53 -13.27
CA PHE A 166 -10.06 -13.62 -13.52
C PHE A 166 -10.03 -14.72 -12.45
N ILE A 167 -9.05 -14.71 -11.55
CA ILE A 167 -9.04 -15.62 -10.40
C ILE A 167 -10.27 -15.30 -9.53
N PRO A 168 -11.15 -16.28 -9.27
CA PRO A 168 -12.30 -16.06 -8.41
C PRO A 168 -11.87 -15.51 -7.04
N GLY A 169 -12.69 -14.59 -6.54
CA GLY A 169 -12.43 -13.86 -5.31
C GLY A 169 -13.35 -14.36 -4.21
N TYR A 170 -13.11 -13.88 -3.00
CA TYR A 170 -13.98 -14.21 -1.87
C TYR A 170 -15.34 -13.52 -2.06
N VAL A 171 -16.40 -14.31 -2.04
CA VAL A 171 -17.79 -13.87 -1.99
C VAL A 171 -18.32 -14.01 -0.57
N ILE A 172 -19.21 -13.11 -0.18
CA ILE A 172 -19.86 -13.15 1.13
C ILE A 172 -21.05 -14.09 1.03
N VAL A 173 -21.19 -14.98 2.02
CA VAL A 173 -22.36 -15.83 2.22
C VAL A 173 -22.88 -15.58 3.63
N ASP A 174 -24.03 -14.95 3.73
CA ASP A 174 -24.82 -14.84 4.96
C ASP A 174 -25.95 -15.88 4.97
N THR A 175 -26.73 -15.96 6.06
CA THR A 175 -27.84 -16.93 6.14
C THR A 175 -28.87 -16.75 5.02
N LYS A 176 -29.14 -15.52 4.57
CA LYS A 176 -30.10 -15.28 3.49
C LYS A 176 -29.59 -15.81 2.15
N ILE A 177 -28.32 -15.57 1.83
CA ILE A 177 -27.67 -16.12 0.63
C ILE A 177 -27.60 -17.64 0.72
N LEU A 178 -27.23 -18.20 1.87
CA LEU A 178 -27.21 -19.64 2.11
C LEU A 178 -28.58 -20.26 1.80
N MET A 179 -29.65 -19.72 2.39
CA MET A 179 -30.99 -20.27 2.21
C MET A 179 -31.50 -20.12 0.78
N THR A 180 -31.33 -18.94 0.18
CA THR A 180 -31.97 -18.64 -1.11
C THR A 180 -31.17 -19.06 -2.33
N GLN A 181 -29.83 -19.04 -2.28
CA GLN A 181 -28.97 -19.33 -3.44
C GLN A 181 -28.30 -20.69 -3.35
N ILE A 182 -27.96 -21.16 -2.14
CA ILE A 182 -27.30 -22.46 -1.95
C ILE A 182 -28.34 -23.56 -1.75
N PHE A 183 -29.26 -23.39 -0.78
CA PHE A 183 -30.33 -24.36 -0.52
C PHE A 183 -31.56 -24.17 -1.41
N GLN A 184 -31.62 -23.09 -2.20
CA GLN A 184 -32.73 -22.77 -3.11
C GLN A 184 -34.10 -22.76 -2.43
N ARG A 185 -34.15 -22.36 -1.15
CA ARG A 185 -35.37 -22.21 -0.37
C ARG A 185 -35.93 -20.80 -0.49
N SER A 186 -37.26 -20.70 -0.53
CA SER A 186 -37.97 -19.42 -0.45
C SER A 186 -37.89 -18.90 0.99
N VAL A 187 -37.39 -17.68 1.16
CA VAL A 187 -37.38 -16.96 2.44
C VAL A 187 -38.29 -15.75 2.30
N ARG A 188 -39.35 -15.66 3.09
CA ARG A 188 -40.28 -14.52 3.01
C ARG A 188 -39.62 -13.28 3.62
N PRO A 189 -39.88 -12.06 3.09
CA PRO A 189 -39.46 -10.83 3.75
C PRO A 189 -39.98 -10.78 5.20
N GLY A 190 -39.08 -10.54 6.15
CA GLY A 190 -39.42 -10.48 7.59
C GLY A 190 -39.49 -11.83 8.31
N GLU A 191 -39.30 -12.96 7.62
CA GLU A 191 -39.26 -14.28 8.26
C GLU A 191 -38.00 -14.44 9.14
N PRO A 192 -38.14 -14.79 10.43
CA PRO A 192 -37.00 -14.99 11.31
C PRO A 192 -36.23 -16.25 10.92
N LEU A 193 -34.94 -16.09 10.62
CA LEU A 193 -34.04 -17.19 10.28
C LEU A 193 -33.49 -17.83 11.56
N ARG A 194 -33.57 -19.17 11.69
CA ARG A 194 -33.04 -19.92 12.83
C ARG A 194 -31.56 -20.21 12.63
N HIS A 195 -30.73 -19.16 12.63
CA HIS A 195 -29.38 -19.17 12.06
C HIS A 195 -28.54 -20.42 12.37
N ARG A 196 -28.56 -20.89 13.63
CA ARG A 196 -27.81 -22.07 14.05
C ARG A 196 -28.24 -23.35 13.32
N HIS A 197 -29.55 -23.52 13.10
CA HIS A 197 -30.13 -24.65 12.39
C HIS A 197 -29.85 -24.58 10.88
N GLU A 198 -29.99 -23.43 10.23
CA GLU A 198 -29.69 -23.32 8.79
C GLU A 198 -28.20 -23.56 8.53
N TRP A 199 -27.33 -22.92 9.31
CA TRP A 199 -25.90 -23.12 9.17
C TRP A 199 -25.47 -24.54 9.56
N GLY A 200 -26.13 -25.18 10.54
CA GLY A 200 -25.81 -26.55 10.95
C GLY A 200 -26.01 -27.60 9.86
N GLN A 201 -26.81 -27.31 8.83
CA GLN A 201 -26.96 -28.15 7.63
C GLN A 201 -25.79 -28.02 6.66
N PHE A 202 -25.02 -26.93 6.73
CA PHE A 202 -23.94 -26.61 5.79
C PHE A 202 -22.54 -26.69 6.41
N ILE A 203 -22.41 -26.38 7.72
CA ILE A 203 -21.13 -26.34 8.42
C ILE A 203 -21.09 -27.32 9.60
N ASP A 204 -19.94 -27.95 9.77
CA ASP A 204 -19.64 -28.73 10.97
C ASP A 204 -19.14 -27.81 12.09
N PHE A 205 -20.03 -27.47 13.03
CA PHE A 205 -19.71 -26.62 14.19
C PHE A 205 -18.66 -27.22 15.14
N ARG A 206 -18.32 -28.51 15.01
CA ARG A 206 -17.25 -29.14 15.83
C ARG A 206 -15.86 -28.67 15.40
N MET A 207 -15.74 -28.17 14.17
CA MET A 207 -14.49 -27.68 13.60
C MET A 207 -13.93 -26.49 14.41
N PRO A 208 -12.61 -26.46 14.69
CA PRO A 208 -12.00 -25.40 15.51
C PRO A 208 -12.28 -23.96 15.05
N ILE A 209 -12.47 -23.75 13.75
CA ILE A 209 -12.74 -22.42 13.18
C ILE A 209 -14.08 -21.83 13.65
N PHE A 210 -15.07 -22.65 13.98
CA PHE A 210 -16.40 -22.22 14.44
C PHE A 210 -16.55 -22.20 15.96
N ARG A 211 -15.54 -22.66 16.71
CA ARG A 211 -15.55 -22.57 18.18
C ARG A 211 -15.44 -21.11 18.63
N ALA A 212 -16.06 -20.78 19.76
CA ALA A 212 -15.96 -19.46 20.37
C ALA A 212 -14.50 -19.07 20.63
N GLN A 213 -14.16 -17.80 20.45
CA GLN A 213 -12.81 -17.30 20.65
C GLN A 213 -12.86 -15.87 21.21
N ALA A 214 -12.23 -15.66 22.38
CA ALA A 214 -12.16 -14.36 23.04
C ALA A 214 -13.55 -13.68 23.17
N GLY A 215 -14.55 -14.42 23.67
CA GLY A 215 -15.93 -13.92 23.82
C GLY A 215 -16.74 -13.80 22.52
N ARG A 216 -16.18 -14.22 21.37
CA ARG A 216 -16.83 -14.10 20.06
C ARG A 216 -17.23 -15.44 19.49
N GLU A 217 -18.45 -15.52 18.98
CA GLU A 217 -19.04 -16.72 18.37
C GLU A 217 -19.25 -16.52 16.87
N PHE A 218 -19.63 -17.57 16.15
CA PHE A 218 -19.90 -17.50 14.73
C PHE A 218 -21.01 -16.48 14.41
N GLY A 219 -20.69 -15.46 13.62
CA GLY A 219 -21.57 -14.34 13.30
C GLY A 219 -22.50 -14.58 12.11
N ASN A 220 -22.81 -15.83 11.76
CA ASN A 220 -23.72 -16.21 10.68
C ASN A 220 -23.32 -15.71 9.28
N MET A 221 -22.02 -15.50 9.06
CA MET A 221 -21.46 -15.02 7.80
C MET A 221 -20.07 -15.60 7.55
N ILE A 222 -19.84 -16.04 6.32
CA ILE A 222 -18.52 -16.43 5.83
C ILE A 222 -18.15 -15.65 4.58
N GLU A 223 -16.86 -15.52 4.32
CA GLU A 223 -16.34 -15.18 3.01
C GLU A 223 -15.62 -16.40 2.43
N THR A 224 -15.89 -16.76 1.19
CA THR A 224 -15.22 -17.90 0.55
C THR A 224 -14.99 -17.68 -0.92
N ASP A 225 -13.88 -18.20 -1.43
CA ASP A 225 -13.65 -18.37 -2.86
C ASP A 225 -13.79 -19.83 -3.28
N GLY A 226 -14.46 -20.69 -2.51
CA GLY A 226 -14.59 -22.13 -2.78
C GLY A 226 -13.31 -22.95 -2.54
N VAL A 227 -12.19 -22.34 -2.14
CA VAL A 227 -10.96 -23.02 -1.72
C VAL A 227 -10.55 -22.61 -0.31
N GLY A 228 -10.59 -21.31 -0.02
CA GLY A 228 -10.42 -20.76 1.32
C GLY A 228 -11.73 -20.27 1.91
N VAL A 229 -11.79 -20.21 3.23
CA VAL A 229 -12.90 -19.64 3.99
C VAL A 229 -12.38 -18.69 5.06
N SER A 230 -13.06 -17.56 5.21
CA SER A 230 -12.91 -16.61 6.32
C SER A 230 -14.23 -16.60 7.07
N VAL A 231 -14.17 -16.71 8.40
CA VAL A 231 -15.36 -16.81 9.25
C VAL A 231 -15.49 -15.55 10.08
N LEU A 232 -16.64 -14.88 9.99
CA LEU A 232 -16.94 -13.74 10.85
C LEU A 232 -17.27 -14.25 12.26
N LYS A 233 -16.59 -13.71 13.28
CA LYS A 233 -16.96 -13.92 14.68
C LYS A 233 -17.39 -12.60 15.32
N ARG A 234 -18.47 -12.62 16.09
CA ARG A 234 -19.09 -11.44 16.72
C ARG A 234 -19.36 -11.69 18.20
N GLU A 235 -19.44 -10.61 18.97
CA GLU A 235 -19.89 -10.66 20.37
C GLU A 235 -21.43 -10.79 20.38
N GLN A 236 -22.00 -11.44 21.39
CA GLN A 236 -23.45 -11.76 21.43
C GLN A 236 -24.35 -10.50 21.36
N HIS A 237 -23.84 -9.33 21.73
CA HIS A 237 -24.59 -8.07 21.77
C HIS A 237 -24.39 -7.15 20.55
N ASP A 238 -23.61 -7.56 19.55
CA ASP A 238 -23.47 -6.80 18.30
C ASP A 238 -24.70 -6.98 17.40
N LEU A 239 -25.85 -6.39 17.78
CA LEU A 239 -27.07 -6.43 16.95
C LEU A 239 -26.98 -5.54 15.71
N GLN A 240 -26.02 -4.60 15.66
CA GLN A 240 -25.78 -3.74 14.50
C GLN A 240 -24.31 -3.80 14.10
N PHE A 241 -24.06 -4.10 12.82
CA PHE A 241 -22.75 -3.89 12.22
C PHE A 241 -22.57 -2.38 12.06
N GLN A 242 -22.24 -1.68 13.15
CA GLN A 242 -21.75 -0.31 13.01
C GLN A 242 -20.40 -0.44 12.30
N GLN A 243 -20.32 0.01 11.04
CA GLN A 243 -19.01 0.26 10.47
C GLN A 243 -18.28 1.13 11.49
N PRO A 244 -17.05 0.77 11.90
CA PRO A 244 -16.31 1.62 12.82
C PRO A 244 -16.32 3.01 12.20
N ARG A 245 -17.03 3.94 12.86
CA ARG A 245 -16.99 5.34 12.47
C ARG A 245 -15.51 5.67 12.56
N GLN A 246 -14.85 5.80 11.42
CA GLN A 246 -13.58 6.52 11.35
C GLN A 246 -13.95 7.98 11.60
N GLN A 247 -14.37 8.30 12.83
CA GLN A 247 -14.22 9.64 13.33
C GLN A 247 -12.75 9.95 13.11
N GLY A 248 -12.47 11.09 12.50
CA GLY A 248 -11.12 11.59 12.31
C GLY A 248 -10.53 11.85 13.67
N ALA A 249 -10.15 10.79 14.38
CA ALA A 249 -9.25 10.90 15.51
C ALA A 249 -8.02 11.62 14.96
N PRO A 250 -7.54 12.68 15.64
CA PRO A 250 -6.26 13.28 15.28
C PRO A 250 -5.25 12.16 15.12
N GLN A 251 -4.33 12.28 14.15
CA GLN A 251 -3.26 11.32 13.93
C GLN A 251 -2.42 11.24 15.21
N GLN A 252 -2.86 10.41 16.16
CA GLN A 252 -2.04 10.02 17.29
C GLN A 252 -0.84 9.30 16.69
N GLN A 253 0.32 9.73 17.12
CA GLN A 253 1.58 9.14 16.71
C GLN A 253 1.55 7.66 17.13
N GLU A 254 1.38 6.76 16.16
CA GLU A 254 1.18 5.31 16.39
C GLU A 254 2.38 4.67 17.14
N PHE A 255 3.56 5.30 17.05
CA PHE A 255 4.79 4.86 17.69
C PHE A 255 5.57 6.08 18.24
N PRO A 256 5.76 6.20 19.56
CA PRO A 256 6.53 7.30 20.16
C PRO A 256 8.01 7.27 19.75
N TYR A 257 8.64 8.45 19.67
CA TYR A 257 10.09 8.57 19.49
C TYR A 257 10.80 8.52 20.85
N ILE A 258 12.00 7.95 20.88
CA ILE A 258 12.82 7.92 22.10
C ILE A 258 13.25 9.31 22.58
N THR A 259 13.16 10.32 21.73
CA THR A 259 13.46 11.72 22.03
C THR A 259 12.25 12.48 22.55
N ASP A 260 11.07 11.86 22.59
CA ASP A 260 9.87 12.51 23.10
C ASP A 260 10.00 12.66 24.63
N PRO A 261 9.75 13.85 25.21
CA PRO A 261 10.01 14.12 26.64
C PRO A 261 9.30 13.17 27.62
N GLU A 262 8.17 12.60 27.21
CA GLU A 262 7.33 11.71 28.01
C GLU A 262 7.79 10.25 27.97
N VAL A 263 8.80 9.92 27.15
CA VAL A 263 9.23 8.54 26.90
C VAL A 263 10.38 8.14 27.82
N GLN A 264 10.12 7.17 28.68
CA GLN A 264 11.14 6.46 29.45
C GLN A 264 11.37 5.07 28.85
N ILE A 265 12.59 4.79 28.41
CA ILE A 265 12.94 3.48 27.82
C ILE A 265 13.22 2.47 28.94
N PRO A 266 12.51 1.33 28.99
CA PRO A 266 12.83 0.25 29.93
C PRO A 266 14.19 -0.39 29.60
N PRO A 267 14.95 -0.85 30.62
CA PRO A 267 16.20 -1.59 30.41
C PRO A 267 15.95 -2.92 29.67
N ASN A 268 17.01 -3.50 29.09
CA ASN A 268 16.96 -4.73 28.29
C ASN A 268 16.19 -4.57 26.97
N CYS A 269 16.51 -3.49 26.25
CA CYS A 269 15.91 -3.20 24.96
C CYS A 269 16.68 -3.90 23.81
N VAL A 270 15.99 -4.06 22.68
CA VAL A 270 16.60 -4.46 21.41
C VAL A 270 16.48 -3.32 20.41
N VAL A 271 17.61 -2.85 19.91
CA VAL A 271 17.68 -1.86 18.84
C VAL A 271 17.60 -2.58 17.50
N ILE A 272 16.77 -2.06 16.60
CA ILE A 272 16.50 -2.61 15.28
C ILE A 272 16.88 -1.59 14.21
N ASP A 273 17.86 -1.95 13.39
CA ASP A 273 18.18 -1.25 12.14
C ASP A 273 17.45 -1.92 10.95
N PRO A 274 16.50 -1.24 10.30
CA PRO A 274 15.80 -1.75 9.12
C PRO A 274 16.57 -1.51 7.82
N GLY A 275 16.78 -2.57 7.03
CA GLY A 275 17.40 -2.48 5.70
C GLY A 275 16.59 -3.15 4.58
N ARG A 276 17.16 -3.16 3.37
CA ARG A 276 16.57 -3.85 2.20
C ARG A 276 16.89 -5.34 2.14
N ARG A 277 18.16 -5.69 2.40
CA ARG A 277 18.64 -7.08 2.38
C ARG A 277 18.43 -7.71 3.76
N ASP A 278 18.96 -7.06 4.78
CA ASP A 278 18.71 -7.38 6.17
C ASP A 278 17.50 -6.57 6.57
N MET A 279 16.33 -7.19 6.51
CA MET A 279 15.06 -6.50 6.70
C MET A 279 14.91 -6.00 8.14
N LEU A 280 15.49 -6.74 9.09
CA LEU A 280 15.68 -6.34 10.48
C LEU A 280 17.06 -6.81 10.91
N TYR A 281 17.89 -5.89 11.37
CA TYR A 281 19.12 -6.17 12.11
C TYR A 281 18.87 -5.79 13.57
N CYS A 282 18.80 -6.79 14.44
CA CYS A 282 18.50 -6.64 15.86
C CYS A 282 19.78 -6.78 16.69
N MET A 283 19.97 -5.90 17.65
CA MET A 283 21.04 -5.95 18.65
C MET A 283 20.43 -5.69 20.03
N GLU A 284 20.67 -6.58 20.99
CA GLU A 284 20.31 -6.35 22.39
C GLU A 284 21.26 -5.33 23.02
N GLU A 285 20.76 -4.50 23.93
CA GLU A 285 21.52 -3.47 24.66
C GLU A 285 22.84 -3.98 25.26
N ASN A 286 22.79 -5.16 25.90
CA ASN A 286 23.95 -5.77 26.56
C ASN A 286 24.85 -6.60 25.62
N ASN A 287 24.77 -6.36 24.31
CA ASN A 287 25.58 -7.06 23.32
C ASN A 287 27.07 -6.68 23.44
N THR A 288 27.94 -7.68 23.58
CA THR A 288 29.40 -7.49 23.52
C THR A 288 30.02 -8.30 22.37
N PRO A 289 31.21 -7.92 21.86
CA PRO A 289 31.92 -8.71 20.84
C PRO A 289 32.18 -10.17 21.28
N GLN A 290 32.38 -10.39 22.57
CA GLN A 290 32.65 -11.71 23.17
C GLN A 290 31.36 -12.53 23.35
N ALA A 291 30.21 -11.88 23.55
CA ALA A 291 28.91 -12.53 23.73
C ALA A 291 27.84 -11.91 22.79
N PRO A 292 27.89 -12.23 21.48
CA PRO A 292 27.04 -11.59 20.48
C PRO A 292 25.56 -11.94 20.65
N ARG A 293 24.77 -10.94 21.04
CA ARG A 293 23.32 -10.96 21.20
C ARG A 293 22.66 -10.20 20.04
N MET A 294 22.85 -10.76 18.84
CA MET A 294 22.34 -10.19 17.59
C MET A 294 21.45 -11.17 16.82
N PHE A 295 20.52 -10.62 16.04
CA PHE A 295 19.69 -11.40 15.12
C PHE A 295 19.49 -10.66 13.81
N ARG A 296 19.51 -11.40 12.69
CA ARG A 296 19.26 -10.85 11.37
C ARG A 296 18.09 -11.56 10.71
N PHE A 297 17.03 -10.82 10.42
CA PHE A 297 15.95 -11.29 9.58
C PHE A 297 16.16 -10.81 8.15
N THR A 298 16.54 -11.72 7.26
CA THR A 298 16.93 -11.37 5.89
C THR A 298 15.80 -11.58 4.89
N LYS A 299 15.90 -10.88 3.75
CA LYS A 299 15.00 -11.05 2.62
C LYS A 299 14.99 -12.49 2.07
N SER A 300 16.15 -13.15 2.07
CA SER A 300 16.28 -14.55 1.60
C SER A 300 15.50 -15.51 2.52
N MET A 301 15.59 -15.31 3.84
CA MET A 301 14.80 -16.08 4.82
C MET A 301 13.29 -15.90 4.57
N GLN A 302 12.85 -14.65 4.44
CA GLN A 302 11.45 -14.34 4.14
C GLN A 302 10.99 -15.01 2.82
N ASP A 303 11.80 -14.93 1.76
CA ASP A 303 11.48 -15.53 0.45
C ASP A 303 11.36 -17.05 0.53
N LYS A 304 12.25 -17.71 1.26
CA LYS A 304 12.25 -19.16 1.47
C LYS A 304 10.97 -19.61 2.18
N ILE A 305 10.55 -18.89 3.23
CA ILE A 305 9.33 -19.20 3.99
C ILE A 305 8.08 -18.90 3.16
N ARG A 306 8.02 -17.72 2.50
CA ARG A 306 6.83 -17.28 1.76
C ARG A 306 6.58 -18.06 0.47
N LYS A 307 7.62 -18.55 -0.19
CA LYS A 307 7.55 -19.33 -1.44
C LYS A 307 6.92 -18.59 -2.62
N ASN A 308 6.75 -17.27 -2.56
CA ASN A 308 6.12 -16.45 -3.61
C ASN A 308 6.78 -16.64 -4.99
N LYS A 309 8.13 -16.67 -5.04
CA LYS A 309 8.88 -16.93 -6.28
C LYS A 309 8.58 -18.31 -6.86
N ARG A 310 8.52 -19.34 -6.01
CA ARG A 310 8.16 -20.72 -6.42
C ARG A 310 6.74 -20.75 -6.99
N TYR A 311 5.78 -20.14 -6.31
CA TYR A 311 4.39 -20.08 -6.78
C TYR A 311 4.25 -19.39 -8.13
N ARG A 312 4.97 -18.27 -8.33
CA ARG A 312 5.01 -17.58 -9.62
C ARG A 312 5.54 -18.47 -10.74
N ARG A 313 6.64 -19.20 -10.50
CA ARG A 313 7.22 -20.13 -11.50
C ARG A 313 6.23 -21.23 -11.88
N ILE A 314 5.56 -21.85 -10.90
CA ILE A 314 4.55 -22.88 -11.15
C ILE A 314 3.44 -22.33 -12.05
N LEU A 315 2.89 -21.17 -11.72
CA LEU A 315 1.81 -20.56 -12.51
C LEU A 315 2.27 -20.14 -13.92
N GLN A 316 3.54 -19.73 -14.08
CA GLN A 316 4.10 -19.39 -15.39
C GLN A 316 4.30 -20.63 -16.27
N GLN A 317 4.84 -21.71 -15.72
CA GLN A 317 5.05 -22.98 -16.43
C GLN A 317 3.74 -23.61 -16.87
N MET A 318 2.69 -23.47 -16.05
CA MET A 318 1.36 -24.01 -16.34
C MET A 318 0.53 -23.17 -17.31
N LYS A 319 0.94 -21.93 -17.65
CA LYS A 319 0.12 -21.03 -18.46
C LYS A 319 0.26 -21.37 -19.95
N PRO A 320 -0.80 -21.83 -20.63
CA PRO A 320 -0.77 -22.05 -22.07
C PRO A 320 -0.56 -20.75 -22.83
N ARG A 321 0.10 -20.81 -24.00
CA ARG A 321 0.31 -19.63 -24.87
C ARG A 321 -1.01 -18.91 -25.19
N ARG A 322 -2.06 -19.64 -25.56
CA ARG A 322 -3.39 -19.07 -25.84
C ARG A 322 -3.95 -18.23 -24.70
N ILE A 323 -3.78 -18.65 -23.44
CA ILE A 323 -4.20 -17.86 -22.27
C ILE A 323 -3.38 -16.56 -22.18
N ALA A 324 -2.06 -16.66 -22.37
CA ALA A 324 -1.19 -15.49 -22.37
C ALA A 324 -1.48 -14.53 -23.53
N ASP A 325 -1.96 -15.02 -24.67
CA ASP A 325 -2.31 -14.22 -25.84
C ASP A 325 -3.63 -13.47 -25.59
N MET A 326 -4.65 -14.17 -25.08
CA MET A 326 -5.92 -13.56 -24.65
C MET A 326 -5.72 -12.49 -23.56
N GLU A 327 -4.81 -12.71 -22.61
CA GLU A 327 -4.45 -11.68 -21.63
C GLU A 327 -3.83 -10.43 -22.27
N ARG A 328 -3.07 -10.59 -23.38
CA ARG A 328 -2.46 -9.46 -24.10
C ARG A 328 -3.48 -8.67 -24.92
N GLU A 329 -4.64 -9.25 -25.27
CA GLU A 329 -5.74 -8.51 -25.92
C GLU A 329 -6.40 -7.49 -24.97
N LEU A 330 -6.30 -7.72 -23.65
CA LEU A 330 -6.90 -6.90 -22.60
C LEU A 330 -6.04 -5.69 -22.22
N THR A 331 -5.80 -4.81 -23.19
CA THR A 331 -5.07 -3.55 -22.97
C THR A 331 -6.00 -2.37 -22.69
N ASN A 332 -5.45 -1.26 -22.19
CA ASN A 332 -6.14 0.03 -22.09
C ASN A 332 -7.41 0.08 -21.21
N SER A 333 -7.61 -0.89 -20.31
CA SER A 333 -8.73 -0.91 -19.33
C SER A 333 -8.88 0.35 -18.46
N ASN A 334 -7.84 1.16 -18.33
CA ASN A 334 -7.84 2.40 -17.53
C ASN A 334 -7.93 3.68 -18.37
N THR A 335 -8.28 3.56 -19.66
CA THR A 335 -8.44 4.71 -20.56
C THR A 335 -9.62 5.59 -20.15
N LEU A 336 -9.53 6.89 -20.44
CA LEU A 336 -10.65 7.83 -20.35
C LEU A 336 -11.29 8.09 -21.71
N ASN A 337 -10.67 7.63 -22.80
CA ASN A 337 -11.25 7.71 -24.13
C ASN A 337 -12.34 6.64 -24.26
N LEU A 338 -13.58 7.08 -24.50
CA LEU A 338 -14.75 6.22 -24.56
C LEU A 338 -14.65 5.16 -25.67
N GLN A 339 -14.15 5.52 -26.86
CA GLN A 339 -14.01 4.58 -27.98
C GLN A 339 -12.98 3.49 -27.65
N VAL A 340 -11.83 3.87 -27.07
CA VAL A 340 -10.82 2.90 -26.62
C VAL A 340 -11.38 1.99 -25.51
N TYR A 341 -12.24 2.52 -24.64
CA TYR A 341 -12.88 1.73 -23.60
C TYR A 341 -13.92 0.75 -24.17
N GLN A 342 -14.72 1.18 -25.14
CA GLN A 342 -15.65 0.30 -25.87
C GLN A 342 -14.91 -0.85 -26.55
N GLN A 343 -13.77 -0.57 -27.20
CA GLN A 343 -12.93 -1.61 -27.79
C GLN A 343 -12.41 -2.59 -26.74
N TYR A 344 -11.99 -2.09 -25.57
CA TYR A 344 -11.60 -2.94 -24.45
C TYR A 344 -12.74 -3.86 -24.00
N LEU A 345 -13.98 -3.35 -23.88
CA LEU A 345 -15.13 -4.17 -23.49
C LEU A 345 -15.47 -5.26 -24.51
N GLN A 346 -15.36 -4.97 -25.80
CA GLN A 346 -15.53 -5.96 -26.86
C GLN A 346 -14.48 -7.08 -26.76
N ASN A 347 -13.21 -6.71 -26.60
CA ASN A 347 -12.12 -7.69 -26.40
C ASN A 347 -12.35 -8.50 -25.11
N PHE A 348 -12.78 -7.84 -24.03
CA PHE A 348 -13.10 -8.49 -22.76
C PHE A 348 -14.19 -9.54 -22.92
N GLY A 349 -15.32 -9.20 -23.57
CA GLY A 349 -16.40 -10.15 -23.83
C GLY A 349 -15.95 -11.37 -24.64
N ARG A 350 -15.07 -11.18 -25.63
CA ARG A 350 -14.54 -12.28 -26.46
C ARG A 350 -13.72 -13.31 -25.66
N VAL A 351 -12.89 -12.85 -24.73
CA VAL A 351 -11.96 -13.74 -23.98
C VAL A 351 -12.49 -14.16 -22.62
N TYR A 352 -13.60 -13.57 -22.15
CA TYR A 352 -14.09 -13.68 -20.78
C TYR A 352 -14.28 -15.13 -20.33
N GLU A 353 -15.09 -15.90 -21.06
CA GLU A 353 -15.43 -17.28 -20.70
C GLU A 353 -14.20 -18.18 -20.65
N ALA A 354 -13.31 -18.07 -21.65
CA ALA A 354 -12.11 -18.89 -21.73
C ALA A 354 -11.13 -18.60 -20.58
N LEU A 355 -10.93 -17.31 -20.25
CA LEU A 355 -10.08 -16.91 -19.12
C LEU A 355 -10.72 -17.29 -17.78
N LEU A 356 -12.03 -17.07 -17.61
CA LEU A 356 -12.76 -17.42 -16.40
C LEU A 356 -12.66 -18.93 -16.13
N LEU A 357 -12.90 -19.76 -17.15
CA LEU A 357 -12.78 -21.21 -17.05
C LEU A 357 -11.36 -21.60 -16.61
N TYR A 358 -10.33 -21.16 -17.34
CA TYR A 358 -8.94 -21.46 -17.01
C TYR A 358 -8.62 -21.14 -15.55
N TYR A 359 -8.94 -19.92 -15.09
CA TYR A 359 -8.60 -19.49 -13.74
C TYR A 359 -9.46 -20.16 -12.65
N SER A 360 -10.67 -20.61 -13.00
CA SER A 360 -11.61 -21.22 -12.07
C SER A 360 -11.36 -22.70 -11.86
N ILE A 361 -10.95 -23.45 -12.89
CA ILE A 361 -10.90 -24.91 -12.84
C ILE A 361 -9.50 -25.52 -12.98
N THR A 362 -8.47 -24.77 -13.38
CA THR A 362 -7.13 -25.35 -13.56
C THR A 362 -6.59 -25.95 -12.26
N ARG A 363 -6.18 -27.22 -12.31
CA ARG A 363 -5.63 -27.99 -11.18
C ARG A 363 -4.16 -28.32 -11.43
N GLY A 364 -3.41 -28.58 -10.35
CA GLY A 364 -2.01 -29.01 -10.43
C GLY A 364 -1.85 -30.53 -10.36
N ALA A 365 -0.68 -31.03 -10.75
CA ALA A 365 -0.40 -32.47 -10.90
C ALA A 365 -0.26 -33.30 -9.60
N SER A 366 -0.30 -32.70 -8.40
CA SER A 366 -0.17 -33.47 -7.15
C SER A 366 -1.51 -34.01 -6.64
N GLN A 367 -1.49 -35.09 -5.86
CA GLN A 367 -2.68 -35.75 -5.23
C GLN A 367 -3.58 -34.80 -4.41
N THR A 368 -3.15 -33.56 -4.14
CA THR A 368 -3.97 -32.46 -3.60
C THR A 368 -4.64 -31.61 -4.69
N GLY A 369 -4.90 -32.23 -5.85
CA GLY A 369 -5.45 -31.64 -7.07
C GLY A 369 -6.95 -31.35 -7.03
N GLN A 370 -7.62 -31.59 -5.89
CA GLN A 370 -9.05 -31.31 -5.73
C GLN A 370 -9.38 -29.83 -5.98
N PHE A 371 -8.52 -28.91 -5.52
CA PHE A 371 -8.77 -27.48 -5.58
C PHE A 371 -8.07 -26.77 -6.75
N PRO A 372 -8.70 -25.74 -7.34
CA PRO A 372 -8.11 -24.89 -8.37
C PRO A 372 -6.80 -24.23 -7.90
N ILE A 373 -5.75 -24.41 -8.71
CA ILE A 373 -4.36 -24.10 -8.35
C ILE A 373 -4.16 -22.61 -8.02
N HIS A 374 -4.83 -21.71 -8.76
CA HIS A 374 -4.66 -20.28 -8.59
C HIS A 374 -5.13 -19.80 -7.21
N ARG A 375 -6.32 -20.23 -6.79
CA ARG A 375 -6.89 -19.96 -5.46
C ARG A 375 -6.10 -20.66 -4.36
N LYS A 376 -5.70 -21.91 -4.58
CA LYS A 376 -4.86 -22.67 -3.63
C LYS A 376 -3.52 -21.99 -3.34
N LEU A 377 -2.81 -21.54 -4.37
CA LEU A 377 -1.53 -20.84 -4.20
C LEU A 377 -1.71 -19.46 -3.57
N ARG A 378 -2.83 -18.77 -3.85
CA ARG A 378 -3.20 -17.52 -3.18
C ARG A 378 -3.41 -17.75 -1.67
N LEU A 379 -4.19 -18.75 -1.28
CA LEU A 379 -4.39 -19.13 0.12
C LEU A 379 -3.07 -19.53 0.79
N SER A 380 -2.26 -20.34 0.10
CA SER A 380 -0.95 -20.77 0.60
C SER A 380 0.01 -19.58 0.82
N ALA A 381 -0.05 -18.55 -0.02
CA ALA A 381 0.74 -17.34 0.16
C ALA A 381 0.34 -16.56 1.43
N VAL A 382 -0.96 -16.49 1.73
CA VAL A 382 -1.46 -15.89 2.98
C VAL A 382 -1.00 -16.70 4.20
N ILE A 383 -1.16 -18.03 4.15
CA ILE A 383 -0.72 -18.93 5.23
C ILE A 383 0.79 -18.79 5.48
N ASN A 384 1.60 -18.80 4.42
CA ASN A 384 3.05 -18.70 4.58
C ASN A 384 3.51 -17.29 5.00
N LYS A 385 2.74 -16.24 4.67
CA LYS A 385 2.98 -14.91 5.25
C LYS A 385 2.79 -14.95 6.76
N ASN A 386 1.70 -15.54 7.24
CA ASN A 386 1.43 -15.66 8.67
C ASN A 386 2.48 -16.54 9.37
N ARG A 387 2.87 -17.68 8.77
CA ARG A 387 3.97 -18.52 9.28
C ARG A 387 5.29 -17.78 9.34
N CYS A 388 5.59 -16.94 8.35
CA CYS A 388 6.79 -16.11 8.35
C CYS A 388 6.79 -15.08 9.49
N ASP A 389 5.63 -14.47 9.75
CA ASP A 389 5.47 -13.50 10.82
C ASP A 389 5.57 -14.19 12.20
N GLN A 390 4.94 -15.35 12.38
CA GLN A 390 5.08 -16.19 13.57
C GLN A 390 6.51 -16.69 13.78
N PHE A 391 7.18 -17.10 12.71
CA PHE A 391 8.59 -17.52 12.77
C PHE A 391 9.48 -16.40 13.32
N LEU A 392 9.30 -15.17 12.82
CA LEU A 392 10.04 -14.02 13.29
C LEU A 392 9.80 -13.77 14.79
N ILE A 393 8.54 -13.75 15.23
CA ILE A 393 8.20 -13.52 16.65
C ILE A 393 8.74 -14.63 17.55
N ARG A 394 8.58 -15.91 17.15
CA ARG A 394 9.13 -17.05 17.89
C ARG A 394 10.64 -16.91 18.05
N PHE A 395 11.34 -16.56 16.97
CA PHE A 395 12.78 -16.40 17.01
C PHE A 395 13.21 -15.24 17.90
N LEU A 396 12.53 -14.10 17.81
CA LEU A 396 12.80 -12.95 18.68
C LEU A 396 12.61 -13.32 20.15
N ASN A 397 11.54 -14.03 20.50
CA ASN A 397 11.30 -14.50 21.87
C ASN A 397 12.33 -15.53 22.34
N THR A 398 12.83 -16.40 21.44
CA THR A 398 13.90 -17.35 21.80
C THR A 398 15.24 -16.64 21.97
N LYS A 399 15.55 -15.67 21.11
CA LYS A 399 16.85 -14.98 21.11
C LYS A 399 16.95 -13.91 22.20
N PHE A 400 15.84 -13.25 22.51
CA PHE A 400 15.72 -12.16 23.47
C PHE A 400 14.56 -12.44 24.44
N PRO A 401 14.68 -13.47 25.31
CA PRO A 401 13.57 -13.96 26.12
C PRO A 401 13.04 -12.94 27.12
N ASN A 402 13.92 -12.07 27.65
CA ASN A 402 13.57 -11.07 28.65
C ASN A 402 13.27 -9.69 28.03
N THR A 403 13.22 -9.60 26.70
CA THR A 403 13.00 -8.32 26.00
C THR A 403 11.54 -8.13 25.61
N THR A 404 10.96 -7.05 26.12
CA THR A 404 9.64 -6.55 25.73
C THR A 404 9.72 -5.26 24.91
N THR A 405 10.84 -4.53 24.99
CA THR A 405 11.06 -3.23 24.35
C THR A 405 11.93 -3.33 23.09
N TYR A 406 11.44 -2.79 21.98
CA TYR A 406 12.15 -2.71 20.72
C TYR A 406 12.22 -1.27 20.20
N ILE A 407 13.43 -0.78 19.97
CA ILE A 407 13.66 0.57 19.41
C ILE A 407 14.00 0.40 17.94
N MET A 408 13.17 0.93 17.05
CA MET A 408 13.33 0.76 15.62
C MET A 408 13.73 2.07 14.95
N GLY A 409 14.76 2.00 14.13
CA GLY A 409 15.11 3.07 13.23
C GLY A 409 13.93 3.57 12.39
N ASN A 410 13.77 4.90 12.29
CA ASN A 410 12.70 5.52 11.50
C ASN A 410 12.97 5.48 9.98
N TRP A 411 14.00 4.76 9.53
CA TRP A 411 14.41 4.68 8.13
C TRP A 411 13.22 4.58 7.18
N SER A 412 13.21 5.49 6.22
CA SER A 412 12.29 5.46 5.11
C SER A 412 13.06 5.69 3.82
N ALA A 413 12.77 4.88 2.80
CA ALA A 413 13.34 5.06 1.48
C ALA A 413 12.25 5.00 0.40
N PRO A 414 12.39 5.80 -0.67
CA PRO A 414 11.51 5.69 -1.81
C PRO A 414 11.51 4.28 -2.39
N HIS A 415 10.37 3.84 -2.91
CA HIS A 415 10.30 2.61 -3.69
C HIS A 415 11.24 2.70 -4.89
N THR A 416 12.25 1.84 -4.91
CA THR A 416 13.14 1.71 -6.07
C THR A 416 12.53 0.71 -7.04
N ARG A 417 12.63 1.01 -8.34
CA ARG A 417 12.19 0.10 -9.40
C ARG A 417 12.85 -1.27 -9.22
N PHE A 418 12.07 -2.33 -9.38
CA PHE A 418 12.49 -3.74 -9.23
C PHE A 418 12.91 -4.17 -7.81
N GLN A 419 12.77 -3.30 -6.81
CA GLN A 419 12.96 -3.65 -5.40
C GLN A 419 11.60 -3.79 -4.72
N GLU A 420 11.47 -4.77 -3.84
CA GLU A 420 10.25 -4.92 -3.06
C GLU A 420 10.08 -3.75 -2.07
N PRO A 421 8.83 -3.36 -1.76
CA PRO A 421 8.53 -2.42 -0.68
C PRO A 421 9.18 -2.79 0.65
N ILE A 422 9.77 -1.81 1.31
CA ILE A 422 10.30 -1.96 2.68
C ILE A 422 9.14 -2.04 3.65
N ARG A 423 9.15 -3.05 4.53
CA ARG A 423 8.01 -3.39 5.41
C ARG A 423 8.12 -2.75 6.80
N GLY A 424 8.65 -1.53 6.94
CA GLY A 424 8.89 -0.87 8.24
C GLY A 424 7.65 -0.84 9.13
N LEU A 425 6.60 -0.13 8.70
CA LEU A 425 5.32 -0.04 9.44
C LEU A 425 4.71 -1.42 9.72
N GLY A 426 4.81 -2.35 8.77
CA GLY A 426 4.26 -3.69 8.92
C GLY A 426 5.00 -4.56 9.93
N PHE A 427 6.28 -4.30 10.22
CA PHE A 427 7.01 -4.95 11.31
C PHE A 427 6.69 -4.32 12.67
N ARG A 428 6.59 -2.99 12.74
CA ARG A 428 6.22 -2.28 13.98
C ARG A 428 4.85 -2.75 14.50
N ARG A 429 3.84 -2.78 13.63
CA ARG A 429 2.51 -3.33 13.96
C ARG A 429 2.54 -4.82 14.31
N LEU A 430 3.44 -5.60 13.71
CA LEU A 430 3.60 -7.02 14.03
C LEU A 430 4.12 -7.19 15.46
N LEU A 431 5.13 -6.41 15.87
CA LEU A 431 5.69 -6.43 17.21
C LEU A 431 4.63 -6.03 18.26
N GLN A 432 3.94 -4.90 18.06
CA GLN A 432 2.83 -4.46 18.94
C GLN A 432 1.73 -5.52 19.06
N LYS A 433 1.31 -6.12 17.95
CA LYS A 433 0.30 -7.20 17.96
C LYS A 433 0.70 -8.39 18.85
N HIS A 434 2.00 -8.62 19.04
CA HIS A 434 2.53 -9.67 19.89
C HIS A 434 3.01 -9.15 21.26
N GLY A 435 2.44 -8.04 21.74
CA GLY A 435 2.65 -7.52 23.09
C GLY A 435 4.01 -6.86 23.31
N LYS A 436 4.72 -6.48 22.24
CA LYS A 436 6.01 -5.80 22.34
C LYS A 436 5.83 -4.28 22.30
N GLN A 437 6.55 -3.56 23.15
CA GLN A 437 6.62 -2.10 23.12
C GLN A 437 7.56 -1.67 21.99
N VAL A 438 7.14 -0.70 21.18
CA VAL A 438 7.88 -0.26 19.99
C VAL A 438 8.08 1.25 20.03
N PHE A 439 9.35 1.67 20.06
CA PHE A 439 9.76 3.07 19.99
C PHE A 439 10.48 3.35 18.66
N LEU A 440 10.52 4.61 18.25
CA LEU A 440 11.26 5.06 17.08
C LEU A 440 12.50 5.86 17.47
N VAL A 441 13.57 5.71 16.70
CA VAL A 441 14.72 6.62 16.76
C VAL A 441 14.86 7.35 15.44
N ASP A 442 15.15 8.65 15.50
CA ASP A 442 15.51 9.39 14.29
C ASP A 442 16.94 9.06 13.85
N GLU A 443 17.07 8.47 12.67
CA GLU A 443 18.37 8.10 12.10
C GLU A 443 19.07 9.29 11.42
N PHE A 444 18.49 10.49 11.47
CA PHE A 444 19.07 11.63 10.79
C PHE A 444 20.49 11.92 11.30
N LYS A 445 21.47 11.70 10.41
CA LYS A 445 22.93 11.84 10.63
C LYS A 445 23.56 10.82 11.60
N THR A 446 22.85 9.81 12.09
CA THR A 446 23.45 8.79 12.98
C THR A 446 24.62 8.07 12.32
N SER A 447 24.56 7.84 11.00
CA SER A 447 25.64 7.22 10.23
C SER A 447 26.83 8.14 9.90
N LYS A 448 26.82 9.38 10.38
CA LYS A 448 27.89 10.38 10.12
C LYS A 448 28.70 10.70 11.37
N VAL A 449 28.16 10.43 12.55
CA VAL A 449 28.71 10.84 13.83
C VAL A 449 29.31 9.64 14.54
N CYS A 450 30.59 9.74 14.93
CA CYS A 450 31.25 8.68 15.70
C CYS A 450 30.64 8.62 17.11
N PRO A 451 30.21 7.45 17.60
CA PRO A 451 29.63 7.32 18.92
C PRO A 451 30.63 7.61 20.05
N GLN A 452 31.94 7.47 19.79
CA GLN A 452 32.98 7.69 20.79
C GLN A 452 33.39 9.17 20.90
N CYS A 453 33.63 9.85 19.77
CA CYS A 453 34.08 11.25 19.79
C CYS A 453 32.97 12.27 19.51
N GLN A 454 31.75 11.82 19.17
CA GLN A 454 30.57 12.64 18.87
C GLN A 454 30.77 13.67 17.73
N GLN A 455 31.84 13.53 16.96
CA GLN A 455 32.14 14.37 15.81
C GLN A 455 31.68 13.71 14.50
N PRO A 456 31.36 14.50 13.45
CA PRO A 456 30.95 13.99 12.14
C PRO A 456 32.14 13.45 11.33
N THR A 457 32.93 12.56 11.91
CA THR A 457 34.20 12.04 11.37
C THR A 457 34.01 10.78 10.53
N LEU A 458 32.79 10.22 10.46
CA LEU A 458 32.55 8.95 9.79
C LEU A 458 32.42 9.13 8.28
N GLU A 459 33.30 8.48 7.53
CA GLU A 459 33.27 8.44 6.08
C GLU A 459 32.30 7.35 5.58
N THR A 460 31.57 7.63 4.51
CA THR A 460 30.57 6.68 3.94
C THR A 460 31.24 5.50 3.21
N PHE A 461 32.51 5.64 2.88
CA PHE A 461 33.27 4.74 2.02
C PHE A 461 34.61 4.40 2.66
N LYS A 462 34.95 3.11 2.65
CA LYS A 462 36.28 2.63 3.01
C LYS A 462 36.81 1.74 1.89
N GLN A 463 38.12 1.75 1.64
CA GLN A 463 38.75 0.75 0.79
C GLN A 463 38.93 -0.54 1.61
N GLY A 464 38.34 -1.63 1.14
CA GLY A 464 38.44 -2.95 1.77
C GLY A 464 38.83 -4.01 0.75
N ILE A 465 39.37 -5.14 1.23
CA ILE A 465 39.65 -6.29 0.36
C ILE A 465 38.35 -6.71 -0.32
N ASN A 466 38.43 -6.99 -1.62
CA ASN A 466 37.27 -7.33 -2.41
C ASN A 466 36.53 -8.55 -1.80
N PRO A 467 35.25 -8.41 -1.41
CA PRO A 467 34.51 -9.49 -0.75
C PRO A 467 34.17 -10.63 -1.72
N ARG A 468 34.45 -10.47 -3.02
CA ARG A 468 34.29 -11.50 -4.06
C ARG A 468 35.67 -12.09 -4.37
N PRO A 469 36.00 -13.30 -3.88
CA PRO A 469 37.34 -13.88 -4.03
C PRO A 469 37.84 -13.91 -5.48
N TYR A 470 36.96 -14.26 -6.43
CA TYR A 470 37.27 -14.31 -7.86
C TYR A 470 37.62 -12.96 -8.52
N ARG A 471 37.33 -11.82 -7.87
CA ARG A 471 37.70 -10.49 -8.37
C ARG A 471 39.00 -9.96 -7.77
N ARG A 472 39.59 -10.64 -6.79
CA ARG A 472 40.80 -10.15 -6.09
C ARG A 472 42.03 -10.12 -6.99
N ALA A 473 42.10 -11.02 -7.99
CA ALA A 473 43.19 -11.07 -8.96
C ALA A 473 43.27 -9.81 -9.84
N THR A 474 42.12 -9.20 -10.16
CA THR A 474 42.04 -8.01 -11.02
C THR A 474 41.77 -6.73 -10.24
N GLN A 475 41.14 -6.83 -9.08
CA GLN A 475 40.78 -5.71 -8.23
C GLN A 475 40.81 -6.14 -6.75
N LEU A 476 42.00 -6.07 -6.14
CA LEU A 476 42.24 -6.49 -4.76
C LEU A 476 41.45 -5.65 -3.74
N TYR A 477 41.40 -4.33 -3.95
CA TYR A 477 40.65 -3.40 -3.12
C TYR A 477 39.42 -2.87 -3.87
N THR A 478 38.29 -2.84 -3.18
CA THR A 478 37.09 -2.17 -3.67
C THR A 478 36.60 -1.20 -2.62
N THR A 479 35.98 -0.13 -3.09
CA THR A 479 35.22 0.75 -2.22
C THR A 479 34.05 -0.05 -1.63
N VAL A 480 34.02 -0.16 -0.30
CA VAL A 480 32.97 -0.85 0.46
C VAL A 480 32.08 0.21 1.09
N HIS A 481 30.77 0.04 0.91
CA HIS A 481 29.74 0.85 1.55
C HIS A 481 29.40 0.28 2.94
N GLY A 482 29.26 1.15 3.95
CA GLY A 482 28.67 0.78 5.24
C GLY A 482 29.64 0.26 6.30
N LEU A 483 30.95 0.39 6.08
CA LEU A 483 31.94 0.25 7.14
C LEU A 483 32.37 1.65 7.54
N LEU A 484 31.84 2.13 8.66
CA LEU A 484 32.25 3.38 9.29
C LEU A 484 33.74 3.24 9.64
N ARG A 485 34.53 4.27 9.34
CA ARG A 485 35.97 4.28 9.57
C ARG A 485 36.28 4.61 11.02
#